data_AF-A0A2I0QNM2-F1
#
_entry.id   AF-A0A2I0QNM2-F1
#
_cell.length_a   1.000
_cell.length_b   1.000
_cell.length_c   1.000
_cell.angle_alpha   90.00
_cell.angle_beta   90.00
_cell.angle_gamma   90.00
#
_symmetry.space_group_name_H-M   'P 1'
#
loop_
_entity.id
_entity.type
_entity.pdbx_description
1 polymer ?
#
loop_
_entity_poly.entity_id
_entity_poly.type
_entity_poly.pdbx_seq_one_letter_code
_entity_poly.pdbx_strand_id
1 'polypeptide(L)' 'MQTMQGKAHLPHTLIQKTREIFLIIGFDEIENPLFIQEEDVSKQYGKEAPVTLDRVFYLGGLPGPDI' A
#
# COMPACT_ATOMS: atom_id res chain seq x y z
N MET A 1 -11.07 38.59 13.32
CA MET A 1 -10.37 37.30 13.56
C MET A 1 -9.60 36.94 12.31
N GLN A 2 -8.27 36.98 12.32
CA GLN A 2 -7.49 36.35 11.25
C GLN A 2 -7.52 34.85 11.48
N THR A 3 -8.23 34.11 10.62
CA THR A 3 -8.17 32.65 10.60
C THR A 3 -6.96 32.25 9.77
N MET A 4 -5.87 31.79 10.40
CA MET A 4 -4.74 31.22 9.66
C MET A 4 -5.18 29.92 9.00
N GLN A 5 -5.10 29.86 7.67
CA GLN A 5 -5.42 28.68 6.89
C GLN A 5 -4.32 27.61 7.06
N GLY A 6 -4.73 26.34 7.20
CA GLY A 6 -3.80 25.21 7.29
C GLY A 6 -3.02 24.99 5.99
N LYS A 7 -1.78 24.48 6.09
CA LYS A 7 -0.93 24.14 4.95
C LYS A 7 -0.94 22.65 4.70
N ALA A 8 -1.26 22.24 3.47
CA ALA A 8 -1.17 20.85 3.06
C ALA A 8 0.29 20.39 2.94
N HIS A 9 0.54 19.13 3.29
CA HIS A 9 1.84 18.48 3.12
C HIS A 9 2.04 18.09 1.64
N LEU A 10 3.28 18.21 1.16
CA LEU A 10 3.60 18.09 -0.26
C LEU A 10 3.26 16.69 -0.84
N PRO A 11 3.71 15.56 -0.23
CA PRO A 11 3.29 14.22 -0.62
C PRO A 11 1.78 14.01 -0.74
N HIS A 12 0.98 14.52 0.21
CA HIS A 12 -0.47 14.35 0.18
C HIS A 12 -1.10 15.17 -0.96
N THR A 13 -0.56 16.37 -1.23
CA THR A 13 -0.99 17.18 -2.38
C THR A 13 -0.70 16.47 -3.70
N LEU A 14 0.45 15.80 -3.80
CA LEU A 14 0.81 15.03 -5.00
C LEU A 14 -0.11 13.82 -5.19
N ILE A 15 -0.35 13.04 -4.13
CA ILE A 15 -1.27 11.89 -4.17
C ILE A 15 -2.65 12.33 -4.66
N GLN A 16 -3.20 13.43 -4.12
CA GLN A 16 -4.51 13.94 -4.52
C GLN A 16 -4.56 14.30 -6.01
N LYS A 17 -3.56 15.04 -6.52
CA LYS A 17 -3.50 15.40 -7.94
C LYS A 17 -3.38 14.18 -8.84
N THR A 18 -2.57 13.20 -8.46
CA THR A 18 -2.43 11.96 -9.22
C THR A 18 -3.75 11.21 -9.31
N ARG A 19 -4.49 11.09 -8.20
CA ARG A 19 -5.83 10.48 -8.17
C ARG A 19 -6.78 11.16 -9.16
N GLU A 20 -6.85 12.49 -9.13
CA GLU A 20 -7.69 13.27 -10.05
C GLU A 20 -7.34 12.99 -11.52
N ILE A 21 -6.05 12.90 -11.85
CA ILE A 21 -5.60 12.57 -13.21
C ILE A 21 -6.10 11.19 -13.64
N PHE A 22 -5.93 10.15 -12.80
CA PHE A 22 -6.38 8.79 -13.12
C PHE A 22 -7.89 8.73 -13.37
N LEU A 23 -8.69 9.44 -12.57
CA LEU A 23 -10.13 9.53 -12.77
C LEU A 23 -10.49 10.24 -14.09
N ILE A 24 -9.78 11.33 -14.44
CA ILE A 24 -10.01 12.06 -15.69
C ILE A 24 -9.74 11.20 -16.93
N ILE A 25 -8.73 10.34 -16.88
CA ILE A 25 -8.40 9.42 -18.00
C ILE A 25 -9.26 8.15 -18.01
N GLY A 26 -10.26 8.04 -17.12
CA GLY A 26 -11.28 7.00 -17.13
C GLY A 26 -10.93 5.72 -16.36
N PHE A 27 -9.96 5.76 -15.44
CA PHE A 27 -9.70 4.64 -14.54
C PHE A 27 -10.67 4.67 -13.36
N ASP A 28 -11.12 3.49 -12.95
CA ASP A 28 -11.86 3.31 -11.71
C ASP A 28 -10.90 3.22 -10.52
N GLU A 29 -11.15 4.03 -9.50
CA GLU A 29 -10.40 3.96 -8.25
C GLU A 29 -10.85 2.74 -7.43
N ILE A 30 -9.88 1.94 -6.98
CA ILE A 30 -10.11 0.73 -6.18
C ILE A 30 -9.13 0.66 -5.00
N GLU A 31 -9.57 0.04 -3.91
CA GLU A 31 -8.74 -0.25 -2.76
C GLU A 31 -8.29 -1.72 -2.80
N ASN A 32 -6.99 -1.93 -2.99
CA ASN A 32 -6.41 -3.28 -3.03
C ASN A 32 -6.03 -3.76 -1.62
N PRO A 33 -5.98 -5.09 -1.39
CA PRO A 33 -5.47 -5.64 -0.14
C PRO A 33 -4.03 -5.17 0.14
N LEU A 34 -3.80 -4.65 1.35
CA LEU A 34 -2.46 -4.25 1.79
C LEU A 34 -1.65 -5.45 2.31
N PHE A 35 -2.30 -6.36 3.02
CA PHE A 35 -1.70 -7.60 3.52
C PHE A 35 -2.08 -8.74 2.59
N ILE A 36 -1.08 -9.36 1.99
CA ILE A 36 -1.23 -10.49 1.07
C ILE A 36 -0.43 -11.69 1.59
N GLN A 37 -0.79 -12.88 1.13
CA GLN A 37 -0.05 -14.10 1.47
C GLN A 37 1.15 -14.27 0.53
N GLU A 38 2.18 -15.00 0.97
CA GLU A 38 3.38 -15.23 0.16
C GLU A 38 3.10 -16.09 -1.10
N GLU A 39 2.03 -16.88 -1.09
CA GLU A 39 1.58 -17.65 -2.24
C GLU A 39 1.14 -16.72 -3.38
N ASP A 40 0.60 -15.54 -3.08
CA ASP A 40 0.20 -14.59 -4.12
C ASP A 40 1.41 -13.94 -4.78
N VAL A 41 2.51 -13.74 -4.03
CA VAL A 41 3.80 -13.36 -4.61
C VAL A 41 4.35 -14.49 -5.47
N SER A 42 4.23 -15.73 -5.01
CA SER A 42 4.67 -16.91 -5.77
C SER A 42 3.89 -17.10 -7.07
N LYS A 43 2.58 -16.85 -7.07
CA LYS A 43 1.74 -16.89 -8.29
C LYS A 43 2.14 -15.82 -9.30
N GLN A 44 2.57 -14.64 -8.85
CA GLN A 44 2.94 -13.52 -9.72
C GLN A 44 4.38 -13.62 -10.25
N TYR A 45 5.32 -14.05 -9.41
CA TYR A 45 6.76 -14.03 -9.72
C TYR A 45 7.36 -15.41 -10.03
N GLY A 46 6.64 -16.50 -9.76
CA GLY A 46 7.08 -17.87 -10.04
C GLY A 46 8.44 -18.17 -9.40
N LYS A 47 9.45 -18.47 -10.23
CA LYS A 47 10.81 -18.82 -9.78
C LYS A 47 11.57 -17.66 -9.16
N GLU A 48 11.17 -16.42 -9.43
CA GLU A 48 11.82 -15.22 -8.88
C GLU A 48 11.23 -14.79 -7.53
N ALA A 49 10.13 -15.40 -7.10
CA ALA A 49 9.46 -15.08 -5.84
C ALA A 49 10.39 -15.05 -4.61
N PRO A 50 11.35 -15.99 -4.43
CA PRO A 50 12.25 -15.95 -3.28
C PRO A 50 13.07 -14.65 -3.16
N VAL A 51 13.48 -14.05 -4.29
CA VAL A 51 14.25 -12.79 -4.29
C VAL A 51 13.36 -11.60 -3.91
N THR A 52 12.08 -11.66 -4.27
CA THR A 52 11.10 -10.66 -3.85
C THR A 52 10.75 -10.79 -2.37
N LEU A 53 10.55 -12.02 -1.87
CA LEU A 53 10.21 -12.30 -0.48
C LEU A 53 11.33 -11.93 0.51
N ASP A 54 12.59 -11.88 0.06
CA ASP A 54 13.72 -11.38 0.86
C ASP A 54 13.61 -9.88 1.21
N ARG A 55 12.76 -9.12 0.49
CA ARG A 55 12.66 -7.65 0.62
C ARG A 55 11.38 -7.16 1.29
N VAL A 56 10.51 -8.08 1.72
CA VAL A 56 9.22 -7.73 2.33
C VAL A 56 9.25 -7.88 3.86
N PHE A 57 8.27 -7.29 4.51
CA PHE A 57 8.06 -7.44 5.94
C PHE A 57 6.99 -8.50 6.22
N TYR A 58 7.30 -9.44 7.11
CA TYR A 58 6.35 -10.44 7.58
C TYR A 58 5.64 -9.97 8.86
N LEU A 59 4.35 -10.27 8.95
CA LEU A 59 3.58 -10.05 10.18
C LEU A 59 3.89 -11.15 11.19
N GLY A 60 4.60 -10.80 12.25
CA GLY A 60 4.81 -11.67 13.41
C GLY A 60 3.69 -11.53 14.44
N GLY A 61 3.30 -12.63 15.06
CA GLY A 61 2.40 -12.68 16.21
C GLY A 61 3.02 -13.48 17.35
N LEU A 62 2.72 -13.12 18.59
CA LEU A 62 3.10 -13.95 19.74
C LEU A 62 2.16 -15.14 19.84
N PRO A 63 2.66 -16.39 19.86
CA PRO A 63 1.80 -17.55 20.09
C PRO A 63 1.19 -17.47 21.49
N GLY A 64 -0.01 -18.02 21.65
CA GLY A 64 -0.59 -18.22 22.97
C GLY A 64 0.33 -19.09 23.84
N PRO A 65 0.33 -18.91 25.17
CA PRO A 65 1.11 -19.76 26.05
C PRO A 65 0.61 -21.20 25.95
N ASP A 66 1.55 -22.14 25.84
CA ASP A 66 1.26 -23.58 25.89
C ASP A 66 1.15 -23.98 27.37
N ILE A 67 -0.06 -23.89 27.94
CA ILE A 67 -0.38 -24.21 29.33
C ILE A 67 -1.34 -25.40 29.44
#